data_AF-A0A1F6R3W3-F1
#
_entry.id   AF-A0A1F6R3W3-F1
#
_cell.length_a   1.000
_cell.length_b   1.000
_cell.length_c   1.000
_cell.angle_alpha   90.00
_cell.angle_beta   90.00
_cell.angle_gamma   90.00
#
_symmetry.space_group_name_H-M   'P 1'
#
loop_
_entity.id
_entity.type
_entity.pdbx_description
1 polymer ?
#
loop_
_entity_poly.entity_id
_entity_poly.type
_entity_poly.pdbx_seq_one_letter_code
_entity_poly.pdbx_strand_id
1 'polypeptide(L)'
;MFSSQHRRKRNKGFTLIEVLVSLFMFLTIMTAVSQIFVSAFSGYRYTKTVQLDVEAAQFALNTLAKELRTSSVVSAAGNQSFVKFYDHSQGVCFLYRVSGGNLQVARQTATGVSDCRSKSLPAFTAIATDITAGRFLVVPSDAAATPLLVGKVTISLEIAQDAAHRARIQSSVSLVDYGESGFIQI
;
A
#
# COMPACT_ATOMS: atom_id res chain seq x y z
N MET A 1 -16.20 74.81 43.25
CA MET A 1 -16.24 75.37 41.88
C MET A 1 -15.31 74.53 41.01
N PHE A 2 -15.81 73.48 40.35
CA PHE A 2 -15.03 72.64 39.44
C PHE A 2 -15.77 72.57 38.09
N SER A 3 -15.19 73.18 37.06
CA SER A 3 -15.70 73.18 35.70
C SER A 3 -15.05 72.03 34.94
N SER A 4 -15.83 70.99 34.61
CA SER A 4 -15.38 69.87 33.77
C SER A 4 -15.53 70.25 32.29
N GLN A 5 -14.40 70.57 31.64
CA GLN A 5 -14.34 70.78 30.20
C GLN A 5 -14.43 69.43 29.46
N HIS A 6 -15.61 69.10 28.92
CA HIS A 6 -15.77 67.98 27.99
C HIS A 6 -15.23 68.36 26.60
N ARG A 7 -13.97 68.01 26.33
CA ARG A 7 -13.41 68.01 24.96
C ARG A 7 -14.14 66.94 24.12
N ARG A 8 -15.08 67.36 23.27
CA ARG A 8 -15.61 66.51 22.20
C ARG A 8 -14.49 66.20 21.20
N LYS A 9 -13.96 64.97 21.24
CA LYS A 9 -13.06 64.45 20.19
C LYS A 9 -13.85 64.41 18.88
N ARG A 10 -13.32 65.09 17.85
CA ARG A 10 -13.91 65.09 16.51
C ARG A 10 -13.60 63.75 15.86
N ASN A 11 -14.58 62.86 15.80
CA ASN A 11 -14.45 61.58 15.11
C ASN A 11 -14.32 61.90 13.61
N LYS A 12 -13.11 61.76 13.07
CA LYS A 12 -12.87 61.88 11.63
C LYS A 12 -13.41 60.60 10.99
N GLY A 13 -14.44 60.74 10.15
CA GLY A 13 -14.96 59.63 9.36
C GLY A 13 -13.97 59.18 8.29
N PHE A 14 -14.11 57.94 7.83
CA PHE A 14 -13.31 57.39 6.74
C PHE A 14 -13.61 58.11 5.44
N THR A 15 -12.57 58.36 4.65
CA THR A 15 -12.74 58.90 3.30
C THR A 15 -13.17 57.80 2.33
N LEU A 16 -13.90 58.15 1.27
CA LEU A 16 -14.38 57.16 0.29
C LEU A 16 -13.23 56.36 -0.34
N ILE A 17 -12.09 57.01 -0.59
CA ILE A 17 -10.88 56.37 -1.13
C ILE A 17 -10.28 55.35 -0.14
N GLU A 18 -10.31 55.64 1.16
CA GLU A 18 -9.78 54.75 2.21
C GLU A 18 -10.62 53.48 2.36
N VAL A 19 -11.94 53.61 2.20
CA VAL A 19 -12.86 52.45 2.14
C VAL A 19 -12.62 51.60 0.89
N LEU A 20 -12.37 52.22 -0.27
CA LEU A 20 -12.05 51.47 -1.50
C LEU A 20 -10.74 50.70 -1.40
N VAL A 21 -9.68 51.33 -0.88
CA VAL A 21 -8.38 50.69 -0.73
C VAL A 21 -8.44 49.55 0.29
N SER A 22 -9.14 49.74 1.41
CA SER A 22 -9.31 48.68 2.41
C SER A 22 -10.11 47.49 1.89
N LEU A 23 -11.18 47.72 1.12
CA LEU A 23 -11.93 46.65 0.45
C LEU A 23 -11.06 45.88 -0.55
N PHE A 24 -10.27 46.58 -1.35
CA PHE A 24 -9.36 45.95 -2.31
C PHE A 24 -8.32 45.07 -1.61
N MET A 25 -7.69 45.57 -0.55
CA MET A 25 -6.74 44.79 0.25
C MET A 25 -7.41 43.59 0.90
N PHE A 26 -8.61 43.77 1.46
CA PHE A 26 -9.36 42.69 2.08
C PHE A 26 -9.70 41.56 1.09
N LEU A 27 -10.18 41.91 -0.11
CA LEU A 27 -10.48 40.93 -1.15
C LEU A 27 -9.23 40.19 -1.63
N THR A 28 -8.10 40.90 -1.73
CA THR A 28 -6.81 40.30 -2.11
C THR A 28 -6.32 39.31 -1.06
N ILE A 29 -6.44 39.65 0.23
CA ILE A 29 -6.07 38.76 1.33
C ILE A 29 -7.01 37.54 1.34
N MET A 30 -8.32 37.75 1.21
CA MET A 30 -9.29 36.65 1.22
C MET A 30 -9.07 35.68 0.06
N THR A 31 -8.77 36.17 -1.15
CA THR A 31 -8.46 35.30 -2.29
C THR A 31 -7.19 34.48 -2.07
N ALA A 32 -6.12 35.08 -1.54
CA ALA A 32 -4.90 34.36 -1.19
C ALA A 32 -5.17 33.27 -0.14
N VAL A 33 -5.94 33.59 0.90
CA VAL A 33 -6.32 32.63 1.95
C VAL A 33 -7.15 31.48 1.38
N SER A 34 -8.14 31.76 0.52
CA SER A 34 -8.93 30.72 -0.14
C SER A 34 -8.07 29.75 -0.97
N GLN A 35 -7.07 30.26 -1.70
CA GLN A 35 -6.15 29.41 -2.45
C GLN A 35 -5.35 28.47 -1.54
N ILE A 36 -4.87 28.98 -0.41
CA ILE A 36 -4.16 28.17 0.59
C ILE A 36 -5.09 27.07 1.11
N PHE A 37 -6.33 27.39 1.49
CA PHE A 37 -7.29 26.39 1.97
C PHE A 37 -7.62 25.32 0.92
N VAL A 38 -7.84 25.71 -0.34
CA VAL A 38 -8.10 24.75 -1.42
C VAL A 38 -6.91 23.82 -1.62
N SER A 39 -5.69 24.36 -1.64
CA SER A 39 -4.48 23.56 -1.78
C SER A 39 -4.31 22.57 -0.62
N ALA A 40 -4.49 23.03 0.63
CA ALA A 40 -4.40 22.19 1.81
C ALA A 40 -5.45 21.07 1.82
N PHE A 41 -6.69 21.37 1.42
CA PHE A 41 -7.76 20.36 1.39
C PHE A 41 -7.54 19.32 0.29
N SER A 42 -7.05 19.73 -0.87
CA SER A 42 -6.69 18.81 -1.95
C SER A 42 -5.54 17.87 -1.55
N GLY A 43 -4.48 18.40 -0.91
CA GLY A 43 -3.37 17.61 -0.40
C GLY A 43 -3.77 16.65 0.74
N TYR A 44 -4.70 17.06 1.61
CA TYR A 44 -5.22 16.19 2.66
C TYR A 44 -6.01 15.00 2.10
N ARG A 45 -6.92 15.25 1.16
CA ARG A 45 -7.67 14.17 0.50
C ARG A 45 -6.75 13.21 -0.24
N TYR A 46 -5.72 13.74 -0.92
CA TYR A 46 -4.70 12.96 -1.61
C TYR A 46 -3.91 12.05 -0.67
N THR A 47 -3.40 12.60 0.42
CA THR A 47 -2.62 11.81 1.39
C THR A 47 -3.47 10.70 2.00
N LYS A 48 -4.76 10.98 2.22
CA LYS A 48 -5.70 9.98 2.76
C LYS A 48 -5.97 8.83 1.80
N THR A 49 -6.08 9.06 0.49
CA THR A 49 -6.28 7.95 -0.47
C THR A 49 -5.05 7.06 -0.53
N VAL A 50 -3.85 7.64 -0.63
CA VAL A 50 -2.59 6.88 -0.63
C VAL A 50 -2.42 6.05 0.65
N GLN A 51 -2.80 6.61 1.81
CA GLN A 51 -2.76 5.88 3.08
C GLN A 51 -3.67 4.64 3.07
N LEU A 52 -4.90 4.77 2.55
CA LEU A 52 -5.82 3.64 2.45
C LEU A 52 -5.29 2.53 1.52
N ASP A 53 -4.68 2.91 0.40
CA ASP A 53 -4.11 1.95 -0.56
C ASP A 53 -2.90 1.22 0.04
N VAL A 54 -2.05 1.94 0.78
CA VAL A 54 -0.92 1.37 1.52
C VAL A 54 -1.40 0.41 2.61
N GLU A 55 -2.43 0.78 3.38
CA GLU A 55 -3.02 -0.09 4.40
C GLU A 55 -3.61 -1.37 3.80
N ALA A 56 -4.36 -1.24 2.69
CA ALA A 56 -4.92 -2.39 1.97
C ALA A 56 -3.83 -3.32 1.43
N ALA A 57 -2.78 -2.76 0.81
CA ALA A 57 -1.64 -3.53 0.33
C ALA A 57 -0.89 -4.22 1.47
N GLN A 58 -0.72 -3.56 2.62
CA GLN A 58 -0.05 -4.14 3.77
C GLN A 58 -0.87 -5.25 4.43
N PHE A 59 -2.20 -5.09 4.50
CA PHE A 59 -3.11 -6.15 4.93
C PHE A 59 -3.05 -7.36 3.99
N ALA A 60 -3.04 -7.14 2.68
CA ALA A 60 -2.89 -8.20 1.68
C ALA A 60 -1.54 -8.92 1.81
N LEU A 61 -0.44 -8.18 1.98
CA LEU A 61 0.89 -8.75 2.19
C LEU A 61 1.00 -9.55 3.48
N ASN A 62 0.39 -9.10 4.57
CA ASN A 62 0.37 -9.83 5.84
C ASN A 62 -0.43 -11.12 5.75
N THR A 63 -1.57 -11.09 5.04
CA THR A 63 -2.40 -12.27 4.78
C THR A 63 -1.64 -13.29 3.94
N LEU A 64 -1.07 -12.85 2.82
CA LEU A 64 -0.23 -13.67 1.96
C LEU A 64 0.96 -14.23 2.75
N ALA A 65 1.62 -13.41 3.58
CA ALA A 65 2.73 -13.87 4.40
C ALA A 65 2.34 -14.93 5.44
N LYS A 66 1.12 -14.88 5.96
CA LYS A 66 0.59 -15.93 6.84
C LYS A 66 0.38 -17.23 6.07
N GLU A 67 -0.23 -17.16 4.89
CA GLU A 67 -0.44 -18.33 4.01
C GLU A 67 0.89 -18.93 3.52
N LEU A 68 1.91 -18.09 3.31
CA LEU A 68 3.25 -18.56 2.91
C LEU A 68 3.99 -19.35 4.00
N ARG A 69 3.69 -19.11 5.29
CA ARG A 69 4.36 -19.83 6.38
C ARG A 69 3.93 -21.30 6.46
N THR A 70 2.72 -21.64 6.03
CA THR A 70 2.17 -23.01 6.08
C THR A 70 2.15 -23.70 4.71
N SER A 71 2.81 -23.11 3.71
CA SER A 71 2.74 -23.59 2.33
C SER A 71 4.10 -23.97 1.76
N SER A 72 4.04 -24.83 0.74
CA SER A 72 5.18 -25.15 -0.12
C SER A 72 5.08 -24.37 -1.42
N VAL A 73 6.14 -23.65 -1.78
CA VAL A 73 6.18 -22.86 -3.01
C VAL A 73 6.40 -23.77 -4.21
N VAL A 74 5.63 -23.53 -5.26
CA VAL A 74 5.62 -24.34 -6.48
C VAL A 74 6.14 -23.55 -7.68
N SER A 75 6.20 -22.21 -7.59
CA SER A 75 6.79 -21.34 -8.61
C SER A 75 8.31 -21.52 -8.72
N ALA A 76 8.83 -21.23 -9.91
CA ALA A 76 10.27 -21.26 -10.18
C ALA A 76 11.06 -20.26 -9.32
N ALA A 77 12.32 -20.59 -9.06
CA ALA A 77 13.25 -19.71 -8.35
C ALA A 77 13.50 -18.39 -9.10
N GLY A 78 13.96 -17.38 -8.37
CA GLY A 78 14.35 -16.08 -8.91
C GLY A 78 13.20 -15.07 -8.96
N ASN A 79 13.35 -14.07 -9.83
CA ASN A 79 12.38 -12.99 -10.00
C ASN A 79 11.21 -13.45 -10.88
N GLN A 80 10.02 -13.46 -10.30
CA GLN A 80 8.78 -13.87 -10.92
C GLN A 80 7.73 -12.76 -10.84
N SER A 81 6.88 -12.67 -11.86
CA SER A 81 5.73 -11.75 -11.90
C SER A 81 4.52 -12.30 -11.14
N PHE A 82 4.58 -13.57 -10.74
CA PHE A 82 3.58 -14.25 -9.93
C PHE A 82 4.27 -15.21 -8.97
N VAL A 83 3.60 -15.54 -7.86
CA VAL A 83 4.01 -16.60 -6.95
C VAL A 83 2.88 -17.60 -6.82
N LYS A 84 3.21 -18.88 -6.88
CA LYS A 84 2.26 -19.99 -6.77
C LYS A 84 2.70 -20.91 -5.67
N PHE A 85 1.82 -21.23 -4.73
CA PHE A 85 2.13 -22.06 -3.58
C PHE A 85 0.93 -22.90 -3.15
N TYR A 86 1.21 -24.00 -2.46
CA TYR A 86 0.23 -24.93 -1.94
C TYR A 86 0.16 -24.85 -0.42
N ASP A 87 -1.00 -24.47 0.13
CA ASP A 87 -1.23 -24.44 1.57
C ASP A 87 -1.69 -25.80 2.08
N HIS A 88 -0.84 -26.43 2.89
CA HIS A 88 -1.12 -27.74 3.50
C HIS A 88 -2.22 -27.67 4.56
N SER A 89 -2.45 -26.50 5.16
CA SER A 89 -3.48 -26.33 6.19
C SER A 89 -4.89 -26.38 5.63
N GLN A 90 -5.09 -25.94 4.38
CA GLN A 90 -6.40 -25.80 3.75
C GLN A 90 -6.60 -26.72 2.55
N GLY A 91 -5.53 -27.32 2.02
CA GLY A 91 -5.60 -28.11 0.79
C GLY A 91 -5.92 -27.24 -0.43
N VAL A 92 -5.42 -26.00 -0.45
CA VAL A 92 -5.72 -25.00 -1.48
C VAL A 92 -4.43 -24.52 -2.13
N CYS A 93 -4.46 -24.44 -3.44
CA CYS A 93 -3.42 -23.82 -4.26
C CYS A 93 -3.76 -22.34 -4.43
N PHE A 94 -2.80 -21.47 -4.13
CA PHE A 94 -2.91 -20.04 -4.33
C PHE A 94 -1.99 -19.57 -5.45
N LEU A 95 -2.45 -18.61 -6.24
CA LEU A 95 -1.65 -17.90 -7.22
C LEU A 95 -1.85 -16.40 -7.05
N TYR A 96 -0.78 -15.72 -6.65
CA TYR A 96 -0.74 -14.28 -6.54
C TYR A 96 0.00 -13.70 -7.74
N ARG A 97 -0.57 -12.66 -8.34
CA ARG A 97 0.06 -11.92 -9.44
C ARG A 97 -0.28 -10.45 -9.36
N VAL A 98 0.58 -9.62 -9.92
CA VAL A 98 0.26 -8.21 -10.15
C VAL A 98 -0.11 -8.04 -11.62
N SER A 99 -1.33 -7.61 -11.88
CA SER A 99 -1.86 -7.45 -13.24
C SER A 99 -2.88 -6.32 -13.28
N GLY A 100 -2.75 -5.43 -14.27
CA GLY A 100 -3.71 -4.33 -14.49
C GLY A 100 -3.80 -3.35 -13.32
N GLY A 101 -2.67 -3.03 -12.67
CA GLY A 101 -2.65 -2.11 -11.53
C GLY A 101 -3.09 -2.74 -10.21
N ASN A 102 -3.42 -4.02 -10.18
CA ASN A 102 -4.01 -4.67 -9.00
C ASN A 102 -3.17 -5.88 -8.59
N LEU A 103 -3.06 -6.11 -7.28
CA LEU A 103 -2.66 -7.40 -6.73
C LEU A 103 -3.88 -8.30 -6.78
N GLN A 104 -3.74 -9.42 -7.49
CA GLN A 104 -4.80 -10.39 -7.68
C GLN A 104 -4.41 -11.72 -7.06
N VAL A 105 -5.38 -12.39 -6.47
CA VAL A 105 -5.26 -13.76 -5.96
C VAL A 105 -6.24 -14.66 -6.71
N ALA A 106 -5.77 -15.82 -7.11
CA ALA A 106 -6.61 -16.93 -7.52
C ALA A 106 -6.41 -18.09 -6.55
N ARG A 107 -7.48 -18.81 -6.26
CA ARG A 107 -7.45 -19.96 -5.35
C ARG A 107 -8.25 -21.13 -5.89
N GLN A 108 -7.75 -22.33 -5.71
CA GLN A 108 -8.45 -23.56 -6.07
C GLN A 108 -8.00 -24.72 -5.19
N THR A 109 -8.92 -25.59 -4.81
CA THR A 109 -8.58 -26.81 -4.06
C THR A 109 -7.60 -27.68 -4.85
N ALA A 110 -6.61 -28.22 -4.15
CA ALA A 110 -5.62 -29.13 -4.72
C ALA A 110 -5.32 -30.26 -3.74
N THR A 111 -5.11 -31.46 -4.27
CA THR A 111 -4.88 -32.66 -3.44
C THR A 111 -3.43 -32.79 -2.95
N GLY A 112 -2.53 -31.94 -3.45
CA GLY A 112 -1.14 -31.88 -3.03
C GLY A 112 -0.32 -30.89 -3.85
N VAL A 113 0.98 -30.82 -3.55
CA VAL A 113 1.94 -29.89 -4.18
C VAL A 113 2.07 -30.15 -5.69
N SER A 114 2.04 -31.42 -6.11
CA SER A 114 2.12 -31.82 -7.52
C SER A 114 0.89 -31.41 -8.33
N ASP A 115 -0.32 -31.58 -7.79
CA ASP A 115 -1.58 -31.09 -8.39
C ASP A 115 -1.55 -29.56 -8.48
N CYS A 116 -1.13 -28.88 -7.40
CA CYS A 116 -0.97 -27.43 -7.44
C CYS A 116 0.05 -26.98 -8.50
N ARG A 117 1.07 -27.76 -8.85
CA ARG A 117 2.03 -27.40 -9.91
C ARG A 117 1.38 -27.32 -11.29
N SER A 118 0.61 -28.33 -11.67
CA SER A 118 0.02 -28.46 -13.02
C SER A 118 -1.33 -27.78 -13.19
N LYS A 119 -2.05 -27.49 -12.10
CA LYS A 119 -3.40 -26.92 -12.15
C LYS A 119 -3.43 -25.46 -12.60
N SER A 120 -4.30 -25.13 -13.55
CA SER A 120 -4.56 -23.73 -13.95
C SER A 120 -5.63 -23.11 -13.05
N LEU A 121 -5.39 -21.92 -12.52
CA LEU A 121 -6.34 -21.19 -11.68
C LEU A 121 -7.04 -20.11 -12.51
N PRO A 122 -8.36 -20.22 -12.77
CA PRO A 122 -9.03 -19.37 -13.76
C PRO A 122 -9.60 -18.05 -13.19
N ALA A 123 -9.97 -18.01 -11.91
CA ALA A 123 -10.67 -16.88 -11.31
C ALA A 123 -9.74 -16.03 -10.43
N PHE A 124 -9.45 -14.82 -10.88
CA PHE A 124 -8.62 -13.85 -10.16
C PHE A 124 -9.51 -12.80 -9.47
N THR A 125 -9.27 -12.59 -8.18
CA THR A 125 -9.91 -11.55 -7.39
C THR A 125 -8.88 -10.49 -7.01
N ALA A 126 -9.18 -9.22 -7.25
CA ALA A 126 -8.33 -8.12 -6.81
C ALA A 126 -8.43 -7.94 -5.28
N ILE A 127 -7.30 -7.86 -4.60
CA ILE A 127 -7.19 -7.69 -3.14
C ILE A 127 -6.52 -6.37 -2.73
N ALA A 128 -5.78 -5.76 -3.65
CA ALA A 128 -5.26 -4.41 -3.50
C ALA A 128 -5.22 -3.74 -4.89
N THR A 129 -5.48 -2.44 -4.91
CA THR A 129 -5.51 -1.60 -6.12
C THR A 129 -4.34 -0.62 -6.12
N ASP A 130 -4.13 0.07 -7.25
CA ASP A 130 -3.12 1.14 -7.42
C ASP A 130 -1.66 0.68 -7.23
N ILE A 131 -1.39 -0.59 -7.55
CA ILE A 131 -0.06 -1.18 -7.58
C ILE A 131 0.53 -1.02 -8.98
N THR A 132 1.51 -0.13 -9.11
CA THR A 132 2.21 0.15 -10.37
C THR A 132 3.22 -0.93 -10.74
N ALA A 133 3.87 -1.53 -9.77
CA ALA A 133 4.77 -2.65 -10.01
C ALA A 133 4.74 -3.65 -8.85
N GLY A 134 4.86 -4.93 -9.18
CA GLY A 134 5.00 -6.00 -8.20
C GLY A 134 6.06 -7.00 -8.65
N ARG A 135 6.89 -7.44 -7.72
CA ARG A 135 7.91 -8.46 -7.94
C ARG A 135 7.91 -9.47 -6.82
N PHE A 136 8.03 -10.74 -7.19
CA PHE A 136 8.18 -11.86 -6.27
C PHE A 136 9.57 -12.44 -6.49
N LEU A 137 10.41 -12.44 -5.47
CA LEU A 137 11.70 -13.11 -5.45
C LEU A 137 11.54 -14.41 -4.66
N VAL A 138 11.63 -15.53 -5.35
CA VAL A 138 11.51 -16.86 -4.75
C VAL A 138 12.89 -17.48 -4.62
N VAL A 139 13.30 -17.76 -3.39
CA VAL A 139 14.45 -18.61 -3.07
C VAL A 139 13.86 -19.94 -2.60
N PRO A 140 13.92 -21.01 -3.40
CA PRO A 140 13.41 -22.32 -2.98
C PRO A 140 14.25 -22.87 -1.82
N SER A 141 13.66 -23.77 -1.04
CA SER A 141 14.43 -24.57 -0.09
C SER A 141 15.31 -25.54 -0.86
N ASP A 142 16.55 -25.74 -0.40
CA ASP A 142 17.45 -26.75 -0.94
C ASP A 142 17.88 -27.67 0.20
N ALA A 143 17.33 -28.89 0.17
CA ALA A 143 17.62 -29.94 1.13
C ALA A 143 18.95 -30.65 0.86
N ALA A 144 19.52 -30.48 -0.33
CA ALA A 144 20.84 -31.00 -0.70
C ALA A 144 21.97 -29.99 -0.43
N ALA A 145 21.63 -28.73 -0.15
CA ALA A 145 22.61 -27.71 0.21
C ALA A 145 23.21 -27.96 1.60
N THR A 146 24.52 -27.74 1.73
CA THR A 146 25.24 -27.76 3.00
C THR A 146 25.81 -26.36 3.29
N PRO A 147 25.28 -25.61 4.27
CA PRO A 147 24.18 -25.95 5.18
C PRO A 147 22.79 -25.92 4.51
N LEU A 148 21.81 -26.64 5.11
CA LEU A 148 20.42 -26.68 4.64
C LEU A 148 19.90 -25.25 4.37
N LEU A 149 19.41 -24.99 3.16
CA LEU A 149 18.82 -23.69 2.83
C LEU A 149 17.31 -23.73 3.04
N VAL A 150 16.84 -22.95 4.01
CA VAL A 150 15.40 -22.70 4.18
C VAL A 150 14.94 -21.75 3.09
N GLY A 151 13.90 -22.13 2.36
CA GLY A 151 13.35 -21.29 1.31
C GLY A 151 12.82 -19.95 1.85
N LYS A 152 12.85 -18.92 1.00
CA LYS A 152 12.42 -17.57 1.34
C LYS A 152 11.70 -16.95 0.15
N VAL A 153 10.57 -16.31 0.41
CA VAL A 153 9.87 -15.50 -0.58
C VAL A 153 9.94 -14.05 -0.15
N THR A 154 10.49 -13.20 -1.01
CA THR A 154 10.49 -11.75 -0.84
C THR A 154 9.52 -11.13 -1.83
N ILE A 155 8.60 -10.34 -1.32
CA ILE A 155 7.53 -9.71 -2.09
C ILE A 155 7.75 -8.22 -2.03
N SER A 156 7.83 -7.58 -3.19
CA SER A 156 8.01 -6.15 -3.31
C SER A 156 6.87 -5.59 -4.13
N LEU A 157 6.07 -4.72 -3.53
CA LEU A 157 5.02 -3.97 -4.19
C LEU A 157 5.40 -2.50 -4.24
N GLU A 158 5.07 -1.87 -5.36
CA GLU A 158 5.26 -0.46 -5.59
C GLU A 158 3.91 0.17 -5.89
N ILE A 159 3.49 1.06 -5.01
CA ILE A 159 2.26 1.83 -5.08
C ILE A 159 2.68 3.21 -5.56
N ALA A 160 2.14 3.65 -6.68
CA ALA A 160 2.41 4.99 -7.17
C ALA A 160 1.15 5.55 -7.80
N GLN A 161 0.74 6.72 -7.32
CA GLN A 161 -0.40 7.44 -7.87
C GLN A 161 0.05 8.43 -8.96
N ASP A 162 1.28 8.95 -8.83
CA ASP A 162 1.94 9.85 -9.79
C ASP A 162 3.47 9.62 -9.82
N ALA A 163 4.16 10.18 -10.81
CA ALA A 163 5.62 10.06 -10.94
C ALA A 163 6.41 10.57 -9.71
N ALA A 164 5.84 11.50 -8.93
CA ALA A 164 6.47 12.12 -7.77
C ALA A 164 6.23 11.37 -6.44
N HIS A 165 5.19 10.53 -6.35
CA HIS A 165 4.77 9.91 -5.09
C HIS A 165 4.71 8.40 -5.26
N ARG A 166 5.80 7.74 -4.88
CA ARG A 166 5.98 6.30 -4.97
C ARG A 166 6.28 5.74 -3.58
N ALA A 167 5.49 4.78 -3.15
CA ALA A 167 5.71 4.03 -1.93
C ALA A 167 6.07 2.59 -2.31
N ARG A 168 7.18 2.09 -1.77
CA ARG A 168 7.59 0.70 -1.97
C ARG A 168 7.43 -0.05 -0.66
N ILE A 169 6.63 -1.11 -0.68
CA ILE A 169 6.41 -1.98 0.46
C ILE A 169 7.06 -3.32 0.14
N GLN A 170 7.90 -3.80 1.05
CA GLN A 170 8.56 -5.09 0.90
C GLN A 170 8.31 -5.94 2.14
N SER A 171 7.91 -7.19 1.92
CA SER A 171 7.79 -8.21 2.95
C SER A 171 8.63 -9.42 2.57
N SER A 172 9.16 -10.13 3.56
CA SER A 172 9.92 -11.36 3.35
C SER A 172 9.46 -12.42 4.32
N VAL A 173 9.26 -13.63 3.80
CA VAL A 173 8.72 -14.75 4.56
C VAL A 173 9.60 -15.96 4.32
N SER A 174 10.07 -16.57 5.40
CA SER A 174 10.74 -17.86 5.35
C SER A 174 9.69 -18.97 5.25
N LEU A 175 9.93 -19.92 4.37
CA LEU A 175 9.07 -21.08 4.16
C LEU A 175 9.35 -22.11 5.25
N VAL A 176 8.31 -22.75 5.76
CA VAL A 176 8.44 -23.99 6.53
C VAL A 176 8.18 -25.11 5.55
N ASP A 177 9.24 -25.73 5.06
CA ASP A 177 9.10 -26.76 4.03
C ASP A 177 8.69 -28.10 4.65
N TYR A 178 7.38 -28.35 4.69
CA TYR A 178 6.81 -29.61 5.17
C TYR A 178 7.24 -30.83 4.35
N GLY A 179 7.86 -30.65 3.17
CA GLY A 179 8.36 -31.74 2.34
C GLY A 179 9.64 -32.42 2.87
N GLU A 180 10.40 -31.75 3.74
CA GLU A 180 11.68 -32.26 4.28
C GLU A 180 11.77 -32.11 5.81
N SER A 181 10.89 -31.32 6.45
CA SER A 181 10.89 -31.15 7.91
C SER A 181 9.94 -32.12 8.64
N GLY A 182 9.76 -33.33 8.12
CA GLY A 182 8.83 -34.35 8.66
C GLY A 182 9.45 -35.70 9.04
N PHE A 183 10.69 -35.99 8.66
CA PHE A 183 11.35 -37.24 9.04
C PHE A 183 12.83 -37.00 9.37
N ILE A 184 13.10 -36.75 10.65
CA ILE A 184 14.33 -37.26 11.24
C ILE A 184 14.12 -38.78 11.30
N GLN A 185 14.63 -39.51 10.31
CA GLN A 185 14.90 -40.93 10.51
C GLN A 185 15.98 -41.01 11.58
N ILE A 186 15.57 -41.46 12.77
CA ILE A 186 16.45 -42.01 13.81
C ILE A 186 16.74 -43.46 13.44
#